data_AF-A0A662H9M1-F1
#
_entry.id   AF-A0A662H9M1-F1
#
_cell.length_a   1.000
_cell.length_b   1.000
_cell.length_c   1.000
_cell.angle_alpha   90.00
_cell.angle_beta   90.00
_cell.angle_gamma   90.00
#
_symmetry.space_group_name_H-M   'P 1'
#
loop_
_entity.id
_entity.type
_entity.pdbx_description
1 polymer ?
#
loop_
_entity_poly.entity_id
_entity_poly.type
_entity_poly.pdbx_seq_one_letter_code
_entity_poly.pdbx_strand_id
1 'polypeptide(L)'
;MERLKEKLSMFYLMIFETLLLLTGQLLLYFLPQVSWELHWYLWLTFPILVGFISPSLKKGLSASLAASILYILIASSIEGAKHGSWIGGIVFGFIFGLPIMFILNIISVTMAYGVKYGLKKILRF
;
A
#
# COMPACT_ATOMS: atom_id res chain seq x y z
N MET A 1 24.23 16.59 14.22
CA MET A 1 24.17 16.34 12.76
C MET A 1 23.69 14.92 12.43
N GLU A 2 24.09 13.90 13.20
CA GLU A 2 23.66 12.50 13.00
C GLU A 2 22.14 12.26 13.17
N ARG A 3 21.50 12.80 14.21
CA ARG A 3 20.03 12.70 14.39
C ARG A 3 19.22 13.24 13.20
N LEU A 4 19.76 14.24 12.50
CA LEU A 4 19.10 14.81 11.32
C LEU A 4 19.20 13.84 10.14
N LYS A 5 20.37 13.22 9.93
CA LYS A 5 20.60 12.19 8.90
C LYS A 5 19.72 10.96 9.13
N GLU A 6 19.58 10.51 10.37
CA GLU A 6 18.70 9.38 10.72
C GLU A 6 17.23 9.69 10.43
N LYS A 7 16.73 10.88 10.83
CA LYS A 7 15.36 11.30 10.50
C LYS A 7 15.13 11.36 9.00
N LEU A 8 16.10 11.88 8.24
CA LEU A 8 16.02 11.98 6.78
C LEU A 8 15.96 10.58 6.15
N SER A 9 16.87 9.68 6.53
CA SER A 9 16.89 8.29 6.05
C SER A 9 15.58 7.57 6.36
N MET A 10 15.07 7.77 7.57
CA MET A 10 13.80 7.20 8.03
C MET A 10 12.60 7.73 7.22
N PHE A 11 12.65 8.98 6.76
CA PHE A 11 11.63 9.58 5.89
C PHE A 11 11.71 9.05 4.46
N TYR A 12 12.90 8.99 3.87
CA TYR A 12 13.10 8.40 2.53
C TYR A 12 12.61 6.96 2.45
N LEU A 13 12.85 6.18 3.50
CA LEU A 13 12.38 4.80 3.55
C LEU A 13 10.85 4.71 3.53
N MET A 14 10.15 5.61 4.24
CA MET A 14 8.69 5.65 4.22
C MET A 14 8.15 6.05 2.85
N ILE A 15 8.81 7.00 2.18
CA ILE A 15 8.49 7.36 0.80
C ILE A 15 8.68 6.14 -0.11
N PHE A 16 9.79 5.44 0.03
CA PHE A 16 10.08 4.25 -0.76
C PHE A 16 9.02 3.15 -0.56
N GLU A 17 8.64 2.85 0.69
CA GLU A 17 7.57 1.89 1.01
C GLU A 17 6.23 2.30 0.39
N THR A 18 5.91 3.60 0.45
CA THR A 18 4.69 4.16 -0.14
C THR A 18 4.70 4.03 -1.66
N LEU A 19 5.82 4.37 -2.30
CA LEU A 19 6.00 4.26 -3.75
C LEU A 19 5.95 2.80 -4.22
N LEU A 20 6.55 1.88 -3.46
CA LEU A 20 6.52 0.45 -3.78
C LEU A 20 5.09 -0.07 -3.79
N LEU A 21 4.31 0.27 -2.75
CA LEU A 21 2.88 -0.06 -2.68
C LEU A 21 2.09 0.57 -3.83
N LEU A 22 2.20 1.88 -3.98
CA LEU A 22 1.41 2.63 -4.96
C LEU A 22 1.71 2.18 -6.38
N THR A 23 2.99 2.05 -6.73
CA THR A 23 3.40 1.62 -8.07
C THR A 23 2.92 0.21 -8.34
N GLY A 24 3.05 -0.70 -7.38
CA GLY A 24 2.57 -2.06 -7.51
C GLY A 24 1.05 -2.15 -7.74
N GLN A 25 0.29 -1.39 -6.97
CA GLN A 25 -1.17 -1.33 -7.10
C GLN A 25 -1.61 -0.71 -8.43
N LEU A 26 -0.94 0.36 -8.88
CA LEU A 26 -1.23 0.98 -10.17
C LEU A 26 -0.84 0.06 -11.35
N LEU A 27 0.28 -0.66 -11.24
CA LEU A 27 0.66 -1.67 -12.24
C LEU A 27 -0.43 -2.74 -12.39
N LEU A 28 -0.96 -3.25 -11.27
CA LEU A 28 -2.06 -4.21 -11.30
C LEU A 28 -3.34 -3.61 -11.86
N TYR A 29 -3.66 -2.36 -11.52
CA TYR A 29 -4.84 -1.65 -12.04
C TYR A 29 -4.81 -1.50 -13.57
N PHE A 30 -3.65 -1.21 -14.16
CA PHE A 30 -3.52 -1.02 -15.60
C PHE A 30 -3.32 -2.32 -16.40
N LEU A 31 -3.13 -3.46 -15.75
CA LEU A 31 -2.97 -4.74 -16.41
C LEU A 31 -4.33 -5.31 -16.84
N PRO A 32 -4.65 -5.38 -18.15
CA PRO A 32 -5.97 -5.79 -18.62
C PRO A 32 -6.30 -7.26 -18.32
N GLN A 33 -5.29 -8.10 -18.09
CA GLN A 33 -5.47 -9.50 -17.70
C GLN A 33 -5.79 -9.69 -16.21
N VAL A 34 -5.52 -8.67 -15.39
CA VAL A 34 -5.71 -8.75 -13.93
C VAL A 34 -7.13 -8.28 -13.59
N SER A 35 -8.06 -9.23 -13.52
CA SER A 35 -9.37 -8.97 -12.92
C SER A 35 -9.32 -9.12 -11.40
N TRP A 36 -10.06 -8.25 -10.70
CA TRP A 36 -10.19 -8.33 -9.24
C TRP A 36 -10.77 -9.68 -8.79
N GLU A 37 -11.76 -10.21 -9.51
CA GLU A 37 -12.45 -11.45 -9.14
C GLU A 37 -11.53 -12.69 -9.19
N LEU A 38 -10.70 -12.80 -10.23
CA LEU A 38 -9.83 -13.96 -10.43
C LEU A 38 -8.47 -13.80 -9.72
N HIS A 39 -7.98 -12.56 -9.61
CA HIS A 39 -6.60 -12.27 -9.21
C HIS A 39 -6.49 -11.39 -7.96
N TRP A 40 -7.52 -11.37 -7.10
CA TRP A 40 -7.53 -10.59 -5.86
C TRP A 40 -6.26 -10.81 -5.00
N TYR A 41 -5.70 -12.02 -5.01
CA TYR A 41 -4.50 -12.36 -4.24
C TYR A 41 -3.24 -11.60 -4.71
N LEU A 42 -3.17 -11.16 -5.97
CA LEU A 42 -2.03 -10.36 -6.46
C LEU A 42 -1.92 -9.02 -5.74
N TRP A 43 -3.06 -8.47 -5.31
CA TRP A 43 -3.13 -7.21 -4.57
C TRP A 43 -2.54 -7.30 -3.16
N LEU A 44 -2.36 -8.50 -2.63
CA LEU A 44 -1.67 -8.75 -1.36
C LEU A 44 -0.15 -8.71 -1.49
N THR A 45 0.39 -8.91 -2.70
CA THR A 45 1.83 -9.09 -2.92
C THR A 45 2.64 -7.89 -2.43
N PHE A 46 2.26 -6.69 -2.85
CA PHE A 46 2.97 -5.46 -2.50
C PHE A 46 2.89 -5.09 -1.01
N PRO A 47 1.73 -5.17 -0.32
CA PRO A 47 1.69 -4.95 1.11
C PRO A 47 2.39 -6.04 1.92
N ILE A 48 2.40 -7.30 1.46
CA ILE A 48 3.22 -8.36 2.08
C ILE A 48 4.71 -8.00 1.99
N LEU A 49 5.19 -7.60 0.80
CA LEU A 49 6.57 -7.17 0.60
C LEU A 49 6.93 -6.01 1.53
N VAL A 50 6.07 -4.98 1.61
CA VAL A 50 6.27 -3.86 2.54
C VAL A 50 6.35 -4.34 3.99
N GLY A 51 5.45 -5.22 4.44
CA GLY A 51 5.52 -5.78 5.79
C GLY A 51 6.84 -6.49 6.10
N PHE A 52 7.45 -7.18 5.11
CA PHE A 52 8.74 -7.84 5.26
C PHE A 52 9.93 -6.88 5.27
N ILE A 53 9.92 -5.82 4.46
CA ILE A 53 11.06 -4.89 4.40
C ILE A 53 10.97 -3.80 5.48
N SER A 54 9.76 -3.45 5.94
CA SER A 54 9.56 -2.33 6.85
C SER A 54 10.32 -2.50 8.17
N PRO A 55 11.03 -1.46 8.63
CA PRO A 55 11.81 -1.53 9.86
C PRO A 55 10.92 -1.48 11.11
N SER A 56 9.70 -0.95 10.99
CA SER A 56 8.70 -0.94 12.05
C SER A 56 7.29 -1.02 11.50
N LEU A 57 6.39 -1.65 12.27
CA LEU A 57 4.99 -1.79 11.91
C LEU A 57 4.33 -0.43 11.66
N LYS A 58 4.57 0.55 12.55
CA LYS A 58 4.01 1.90 12.44
C LYS A 58 4.29 2.55 11.07
N LYS A 59 5.49 2.36 10.53
CA LYS A 59 5.88 2.91 9.24
C LYS A 59 5.20 2.18 8.08
N GLY A 60 5.24 0.85 8.08
CA GLY A 60 4.53 0.06 7.07
C GLY A 60 3.04 0.41 7.00
N LEU A 61 2.40 0.64 8.16
CA LEU A 61 1.00 1.08 8.25
C LEU A 61 0.81 2.52 7.73
N SER A 62 1.76 3.43 8.02
CA SER A 62 1.70 4.80 7.52
C SER A 62 1.88 4.86 6.00
N ALA A 63 2.81 4.07 5.46
CA ALA A 63 3.01 3.90 4.02
C ALA A 63 1.77 3.28 3.36
N SER A 64 1.15 2.28 4.02
CA SER A 64 -0.12 1.68 3.58
C SER A 64 -1.25 2.68 3.49
N LEU A 65 -1.42 3.54 4.50
CA LEU A 65 -2.43 4.58 4.50
C LEU A 65 -2.19 5.56 3.35
N ALA A 66 -0.96 6.08 3.24
CA ALA A 66 -0.60 7.05 2.21
C ALA A 66 -0.81 6.47 0.80
N ALA A 67 -0.34 5.25 0.55
CA ALA A 67 -0.51 4.58 -0.73
C ALA A 67 -1.98 4.33 -1.06
N SER A 68 -2.80 3.91 -0.07
CA SER A 68 -4.23 3.68 -0.29
C SER A 68 -4.96 4.96 -0.69
N ILE A 69 -4.68 6.08 -0.03
CA ILE A 69 -5.27 7.38 -0.36
C ILE A 69 -4.86 7.80 -1.78
N LEU A 70 -3.56 7.72 -2.10
CA LEU A 70 -3.04 8.09 -3.41
C LEU A 70 -3.60 7.20 -4.53
N TYR A 71 -3.67 5.89 -4.29
CA TYR A 71 -4.26 4.95 -5.22
C TYR A 71 -5.72 5.30 -5.52
N ILE A 72 -6.52 5.55 -4.47
CA ILE A 72 -7.93 5.91 -4.63
C ILE A 72 -8.10 7.23 -5.37
N LEU A 73 -7.28 8.23 -5.07
CA LEU A 73 -7.28 9.49 -5.80
C LEU A 73 -7.01 9.26 -7.29
N ILE A 74 -6.04 8.42 -7.65
CA ILE A 74 -5.65 8.19 -9.05
C ILE A 74 -6.68 7.29 -9.76
N ALA A 75 -6.88 6.06 -9.26
CA ALA A 75 -7.71 5.06 -9.91
C ALA A 75 -9.17 5.50 -10.01
N SER A 76 -9.71 6.10 -8.95
CA SER A 76 -11.13 6.51 -8.94
C SER A 76 -11.35 7.80 -9.74
N SER A 77 -10.35 8.69 -9.85
CA SER A 77 -10.44 9.82 -10.79
C SER A 77 -10.49 9.35 -12.23
N ILE A 78 -9.63 8.38 -12.59
CA ILE A 78 -9.61 7.78 -13.93
C ILE A 78 -10.96 7.11 -14.22
N GLU A 79 -11.45 6.30 -13.28
CA GLU A 79 -12.70 5.58 -13.46
C GLU A 79 -13.90 6.53 -13.53
N GLY A 80 -13.93 7.56 -12.67
CA GLY A 80 -14.95 8.60 -12.73
C GLY A 80 -14.91 9.40 -14.03
N ALA A 81 -13.72 9.72 -14.55
CA ALA A 81 -13.57 10.42 -15.81
C ALA A 81 -14.13 9.60 -17.00
N LYS A 82 -13.95 8.27 -17.01
CA LYS A 82 -14.59 7.38 -18.01
C LYS A 82 -16.13 7.45 -17.96
N HIS A 83 -16.69 7.75 -16.80
CA HIS A 83 -18.13 7.84 -16.55
C HIS A 83 -18.64 9.29 -16.48
N GLY A 84 -17.84 10.27 -16.91
CA GLY A 84 -18.25 11.68 -17.05
C GLY A 84 -18.09 12.57 -15.81
N SER A 85 -17.54 12.06 -14.70
CA SER A 85 -17.28 12.87 -13.50
C SER A 85 -16.09 12.35 -12.68
N TRP A 86 -14.93 13.00 -12.82
CA TRP A 86 -13.74 12.68 -12.03
C TRP A 86 -13.97 12.91 -10.53
N ILE A 87 -14.68 13.98 -10.14
CA ILE A 87 -15.04 14.26 -8.74
C ILE A 87 -15.96 13.17 -8.18
N GLY A 88 -16.98 12.77 -8.95
CA GLY A 88 -17.90 11.70 -8.55
C GLY A 88 -17.16 10.38 -8.33
N GLY A 89 -16.20 10.07 -9.22
CA GLY A 89 -15.31 8.93 -9.06
C GLY A 89 -14.48 8.99 -7.78
N ILE A 90 -13.85 10.13 -7.47
CA ILE A 90 -13.12 10.32 -6.21
C ILE A 90 -14.03 10.06 -5.00
N VAL A 91 -15.20 10.72 -4.94
CA VAL A 91 -16.13 10.58 -3.80
C VAL A 91 -16.54 9.12 -3.62
N PHE A 92 -16.92 8.44 -4.71
CA PHE A 92 -17.26 7.03 -4.68
C PHE A 92 -16.08 6.16 -4.23
N GLY A 93 -14.88 6.45 -4.74
CA GLY A 93 -13.64 5.79 -4.35
C GLY A 93 -13.32 5.92 -2.87
N PHE A 94 -13.53 7.10 -2.27
CA PHE A 94 -13.33 7.28 -0.83
C PHE A 94 -14.38 6.56 0.03
N ILE A 95 -15.64 6.50 -0.43
CA ILE A 95 -16.71 5.82 0.32
C ILE A 95 -16.53 4.30 0.27
N PHE A 96 -16.23 3.74 -0.90
CA PHE A 96 -16.24 2.29 -1.11
C PHE A 96 -14.84 1.70 -1.30
N GLY A 97 -14.01 2.32 -2.13
CA GLY A 97 -12.69 1.79 -2.48
C GLY A 97 -11.65 1.92 -1.36
N LEU A 98 -11.60 3.06 -0.67
CA LEU A 98 -10.59 3.33 0.36
C LEU A 98 -10.70 2.36 1.54
N PRO A 99 -11.87 2.07 2.13
CA PRO A 99 -11.97 1.07 3.20
C PRO A 99 -11.44 -0.29 2.77
N ILE A 100 -11.79 -0.74 1.56
CA ILE A 100 -11.36 -2.05 1.03
C ILE A 100 -9.84 -2.09 0.88
N MET A 101 -9.27 -1.10 0.19
CA MET A 101 -7.82 -1.02 -0.03
C MET A 101 -7.05 -0.89 1.28
N PHE A 102 -7.58 -0.13 2.23
CA PHE A 102 -6.96 0.07 3.53
C PHE A 102 -6.93 -1.23 4.35
N ILE A 103 -8.04 -1.97 4.38
CA ILE A 103 -8.13 -3.28 5.04
C ILE A 103 -7.11 -4.26 4.44
N LEU A 104 -7.07 -4.36 3.10
CA LEU A 104 -6.15 -5.25 2.41
C LEU A 104 -4.70 -4.92 2.73
N ASN A 105 -4.33 -3.64 2.68
CA ASN A 105 -2.98 -3.20 2.96
C ASN A 105 -2.59 -3.42 4.43
N ILE A 106 -3.44 -3.01 5.40
CA ILE A 106 -3.14 -3.14 6.82
C ILE A 106 -2.98 -4.60 7.22
N ILE A 107 -3.96 -5.43 6.86
CA ILE A 107 -3.96 -6.84 7.28
C ILE A 107 -2.70 -7.52 6.73
N SER A 108 -2.41 -7.32 5.45
CA SER A 108 -1.25 -7.89 4.78
C SER A 108 0.07 -7.42 5.39
N VAL A 109 0.24 -6.12 5.61
CA VAL A 109 1.44 -5.56 6.24
C VAL A 109 1.61 -6.09 7.66
N THR A 110 0.54 -6.12 8.44
CA THR A 110 0.58 -6.55 9.84
C THR A 110 0.94 -8.03 9.94
N MET A 111 0.34 -8.88 9.12
CA MET A 111 0.65 -10.30 9.07
C MET A 111 2.09 -10.55 8.64
N ALA A 112 2.54 -9.95 7.54
CA ALA A 112 3.90 -10.12 7.04
C ALA A 112 4.95 -9.61 8.03
N TYR A 113 4.70 -8.46 8.67
CA TYR A 113 5.57 -7.95 9.72
C TYR A 113 5.60 -8.88 10.95
N GLY A 114 4.46 -9.41 11.37
CA GLY A 114 4.35 -10.38 12.46
C GLY A 114 5.16 -11.65 12.18
N VAL A 115 5.06 -12.19 10.96
CA VAL A 115 5.85 -13.33 10.49
C VAL A 115 7.34 -13.01 10.51
N LYS A 116 7.75 -11.88 9.92
CA LYS A 116 9.15 -11.40 9.97
C LYS A 116 9.68 -11.35 11.39
N TYR A 117 8.93 -10.76 12.31
CA TYR A 117 9.33 -10.61 13.71
C TYR A 117 9.43 -11.98 14.41
N GLY A 118 8.47 -12.87 14.18
CA GLY A 118 8.49 -14.24 14.69
C GLY A 118 9.70 -15.02 14.19
N LEU A 119 10.02 -14.93 12.89
CA LEU A 119 11.18 -15.58 12.29
C LEU A 119 12.49 -15.08 12.88
N LYS A 120 12.65 -13.76 13.06
CA LYS A 120 13.83 -13.19 13.74
C LYS A 120 14.01 -13.77 15.14
N LYS A 121 12.91 -13.84 15.91
CA LYS A 121 12.92 -14.41 17.27
C LYS A 121 13.32 -15.90 17.29
N ILE A 122 12.86 -16.70 16.31
CA ILE A 122 13.19 -18.13 16.22
C ILE A 122 14.65 -18.33 15.78
N LEU A 123 15.09 -17.58 14.77
CA LEU A 123 16.40 -17.74 14.15
C LEU A 123 17.53 -17.03 14.93
N ARG A 124 17.21 -16.34 16.04
CA ARG A 124 18.17 -15.58 16.88
C ARG A 124 18.98 -14.54 16.09
N PHE A 125 18.37 -13.91 15.09
CA PHE A 125 18.90 -12.72 14.40
C PHE A 125 18.28 -11.43 14.95
#